data_AF-A0A3D0SPF6-F1
#
_entry.id   AF-A0A3D0SPF6-F1
#
_cell.length_a   1.000
_cell.length_b   1.000
_cell.length_c   1.000
_cell.angle_alpha   90.00
_cell.angle_beta   90.00
_cell.angle_gamma   90.00
#
_symmetry.space_group_name_H-M   'P 1'
#
loop_
_entity.id
_entity.type
_entity.pdbx_description
1 polymer ?
#
loop_
_entity_poly.entity_id
_entity_poly.type
_entity_poly.pdbx_seq_one_letter_code
_entity_poly.pdbx_strand_id
1 'polypeptide(L)'
;MLTIPLQCITLHSLHPNPHPLRGRAFVQGREYSRHLRGFTLIEVMVVVVILSILAAVVVPRIMDNPDKARIVKAKQDIRVIKNQLDLYRLHNFRYPSTEQGLEALVQKPADAPHWQDGGYLDKLPKDPWGKPYQYLNPGQHGQLDIYSLGADSQPGGDGVDTDIGNWNLDE
;
A
#
# COMPACT_ATOMS: atom_id res chain seq x y z
N MET A 1 33.61 32.71 7.32
CA MET A 1 34.80 31.84 7.21
C MET A 1 34.65 30.99 5.97
N LEU A 2 35.15 31.51 4.85
CA LEU A 2 35.30 30.78 3.58
C LEU A 2 36.76 30.32 3.51
N THR A 3 37.01 29.05 3.18
CA THR A 3 38.34 28.58 2.76
C THR A 3 38.19 27.68 1.55
N ILE A 4 38.57 28.25 0.41
CA ILE A 4 38.84 27.60 -0.88
C ILE A 4 40.34 27.25 -0.91
N PRO A 5 40.74 26.13 -1.53
CA PRO A 5 41.96 26.10 -2.34
C PRO A 5 41.64 25.57 -3.75
N LEU A 6 41.80 26.28 -4.87
CA LEU A 6 43.03 26.80 -5.54
C LEU A 6 44.10 25.73 -5.84
N GLN A 7 43.94 25.04 -6.97
CA GLN A 7 45.03 24.61 -7.88
C GLN A 7 44.53 24.72 -9.33
N CYS A 8 44.68 25.91 -9.94
CA CYS A 8 45.54 26.20 -11.11
C CYS A 8 46.49 25.09 -11.59
N ILE A 9 46.41 24.77 -12.89
CA ILE A 9 47.45 24.58 -13.94
C ILE A 9 46.64 24.15 -15.20
N THR A 10 46.26 25.01 -16.14
CA THR A 10 47.01 25.72 -17.20
C THR A 10 47.51 24.83 -18.35
N LEU A 11 46.77 24.93 -19.47
CA LEU A 11 47.12 24.79 -20.89
C LEU A 11 47.91 23.55 -21.39
N HIS A 12 47.27 22.80 -22.31
CA HIS A 12 47.91 22.61 -23.62
C HIS A 12 46.88 22.67 -24.75
N SER A 13 47.18 23.55 -25.70
CA SER A 13 46.38 23.99 -26.83
C SER A 13 46.80 23.21 -28.08
N LEU A 14 45.87 23.02 -29.01
CA LEU A 14 46.06 22.90 -30.48
C LEU A 14 46.85 21.69 -31.01
N HIS A 15 46.21 20.87 -31.85
CA HIS A 15 46.18 21.07 -33.32
C HIS A 15 45.54 19.84 -34.00
N PRO A 16 44.63 20.01 -34.98
CA PRO A 16 44.20 18.91 -35.84
C PRO A 16 45.21 18.69 -36.96
N ASN A 17 45.47 17.44 -37.34
CA ASN A 17 46.27 17.14 -38.52
C ASN A 17 45.65 15.98 -39.32
N PRO A 18 45.23 16.19 -40.58
CA PRO A 18 44.82 15.13 -41.47
C PRO A 18 45.96 14.74 -42.41
N HIS A 19 46.27 13.44 -42.49
CA HIS A 19 47.05 12.89 -43.61
C HIS A 19 46.38 11.62 -44.17
N PRO A 20 46.23 11.52 -45.50
CA PRO A 20 45.71 10.32 -46.17
C PRO A 20 46.83 9.53 -46.81
N LEU A 21 46.85 8.19 -46.67
CA LEU A 21 47.45 7.23 -47.63
C LEU A 21 46.77 5.87 -47.41
N ARG A 22 45.83 5.44 -48.27
CA ARG A 22 46.05 4.67 -49.52
C ARG A 22 46.92 3.41 -49.31
N GLY A 23 46.28 2.25 -49.17
CA GLY A 23 46.97 0.96 -49.23
C GLY A 23 46.03 -0.23 -49.07
N ARG A 24 45.73 -0.90 -50.19
CA ARG A 24 44.88 -2.09 -50.30
C ARG A 24 45.46 -3.29 -49.55
N ALA A 25 44.63 -3.97 -48.77
CA ALA A 25 44.71 -5.42 -48.60
C ALA A 25 43.27 -5.95 -48.57
N PHE A 26 42.81 -6.42 -49.73
CA PHE A 26 41.56 -7.13 -49.89
C PHE A 26 41.74 -8.52 -49.27
N VAL A 27 41.59 -8.61 -47.95
CA VAL A 27 41.45 -9.91 -47.27
C VAL A 27 40.02 -10.34 -47.50
N GLN A 28 39.88 -11.26 -48.44
CA GLN A 28 38.64 -11.89 -48.83
C GLN A 28 38.12 -12.73 -47.67
N GLY A 29 37.38 -12.09 -46.76
CA GLY A 29 36.52 -12.79 -45.83
C GLY A 29 35.54 -13.60 -46.66
N ARG A 30 35.63 -14.93 -46.57
CA ARG A 30 34.53 -15.79 -47.02
C ARG A 30 33.32 -15.41 -46.19
N GLU A 31 32.45 -14.58 -46.75
CA GLU A 31 31.10 -14.40 -46.24
C GLU A 31 30.45 -15.79 -46.23
N TYR A 32 30.38 -16.40 -45.05
CA TYR A 32 29.35 -17.39 -44.80
C TYR A 32 28.04 -16.66 -44.99
N SER A 33 27.51 -16.74 -46.21
CA SER A 33 26.15 -16.35 -46.56
C SER A 33 25.24 -17.21 -45.69
N ARG A 34 24.98 -16.72 -44.47
CA ARG A 34 23.98 -17.27 -43.58
C ARG A 34 22.71 -17.16 -44.39
N HIS A 35 22.22 -18.30 -44.86
CA HIS A 35 20.94 -18.37 -45.51
C HIS A 35 19.95 -17.84 -44.48
N LEU A 36 19.55 -16.59 -44.64
CA LEU A 36 18.40 -16.02 -43.97
C LEU A 36 17.21 -16.78 -44.54
N ARG A 37 16.92 -17.94 -43.95
CA ARG A 37 15.70 -18.69 -44.22
C ARG A 37 14.57 -17.77 -43.77
N GLY A 38 13.88 -17.20 -44.75
CA GLY A 38 12.72 -16.35 -44.50
C GLY A 38 11.62 -17.15 -43.83
N PHE A 39 10.92 -16.50 -42.92
CA PHE A 39 9.71 -17.02 -42.26
C PHE A 39 8.67 -17.38 -43.32
N THR A 40 7.98 -18.51 -43.11
CA THR A 40 6.86 -18.90 -43.97
C THR A 40 5.58 -18.21 -43.52
N LEU A 41 4.65 -17.94 -44.45
CA LEU A 41 3.35 -17.35 -44.09
C LEU A 41 2.58 -18.21 -43.09
N ILE A 42 2.69 -19.55 -43.21
CA ILE A 42 2.04 -20.50 -42.30
C ILE A 42 2.54 -20.39 -40.86
N GLU A 43 3.83 -20.07 -40.66
CA GLU A 43 4.45 -19.93 -39.35
C GLU A 43 3.88 -18.73 -38.60
N VAL A 44 3.70 -17.61 -39.30
CA VAL A 44 3.08 -16.41 -38.72
C VAL A 44 1.58 -16.63 -38.48
N MET A 45 0.88 -17.33 -39.38
CA MET A 45 -0.56 -17.63 -39.23
C MET A 45 -0.85 -18.47 -37.97
N VAL A 46 -0.06 -19.51 -37.72
CA VAL A 46 -0.25 -20.35 -36.52
C VAL A 46 0.02 -19.56 -35.24
N VAL A 47 1.04 -18.71 -35.23
CA VAL A 47 1.38 -17.87 -34.06
C VAL A 47 0.25 -16.90 -33.73
N VAL A 48 -0.31 -16.18 -34.71
CA VAL A 48 -1.42 -15.24 -34.43
C VAL A 48 -2.71 -15.93 -34.01
N VAL A 49 -2.95 -17.17 -34.46
CA VAL A 49 -4.09 -17.99 -34.02
C VAL A 49 -3.92 -18.44 -32.56
N ILE A 50 -2.73 -18.88 -32.16
CA ILE A 50 -2.47 -19.26 -30.77
C ILE A 50 -2.55 -18.01 -29.87
N LEU A 51 -2.00 -16.87 -30.32
CA LEU A 51 -2.09 -15.60 -29.58
C LEU A 51 -3.53 -15.11 -29.41
N SER A 52 -4.41 -15.28 -30.41
CA SER A 52 -5.81 -14.86 -30.29
C SER A 52 -6.62 -15.72 -29.31
N ILE A 53 -6.36 -17.03 -29.28
CA ILE A 53 -6.96 -17.94 -28.29
C ILE A 53 -6.46 -17.61 -26.88
N LEU A 54 -5.15 -17.43 -26.71
CA LEU A 54 -4.58 -17.10 -25.41
C LEU A 54 -5.09 -15.75 -24.90
N ALA A 55 -5.14 -14.72 -25.75
CA ALA A 55 -5.64 -13.39 -25.39
C ALA A 55 -7.06 -13.41 -24.83
N ALA A 56 -7.91 -14.36 -25.24
CA ALA A 56 -9.27 -14.51 -24.70
C ALA A 56 -9.31 -15.04 -23.25
N VAL A 57 -8.25 -15.70 -22.79
CA VAL A 57 -8.21 -16.41 -21.49
C VAL A 57 -7.42 -15.65 -20.42
N VAL A 58 -6.48 -14.76 -20.79
CA VAL A 58 -5.58 -14.08 -19.82
C VAL A 58 -6.21 -12.88 -19.09
N VAL A 59 -7.54 -12.84 -18.94
CA VAL A 59 -8.22 -11.86 -18.09
C VAL A 59 -8.72 -12.57 -16.83
N PRO A 60 -7.87 -12.97 -15.87
CA PRO A 60 -8.40 -13.34 -14.58
C PRO A 60 -9.11 -12.10 -14.02
N ARG A 61 -10.44 -12.18 -13.92
CA ARG A 61 -11.27 -11.16 -13.29
C ARG A 61 -11.02 -11.22 -11.78
N ILE A 62 -9.97 -10.54 -11.33
CA ILE A 62 -9.80 -10.22 -9.91
C ILE A 62 -10.79 -9.09 -9.63
N MET A 63 -12.03 -9.48 -9.36
CA MET A 63 -13.02 -8.60 -8.76
C MET A 63 -13.41 -9.25 -7.43
N ASP A 64 -12.42 -9.34 -6.55
CA ASP A 64 -12.65 -9.65 -5.14
C ASP A 64 -13.63 -8.60 -4.63
N ASN A 65 -14.78 -9.04 -4.12
CA ASN A 65 -15.85 -8.15 -3.63
C ASN A 65 -15.26 -7.13 -2.64
N PRO A 66 -15.00 -5.87 -3.05
CA PRO A 66 -14.27 -4.92 -2.22
C PRO A 66 -15.04 -4.62 -0.94
N ASP A 67 -16.36 -4.72 -1.02
CA ASP A 67 -17.32 -4.54 0.06
C ASP A 67 -17.15 -5.57 1.19
N LYS A 68 -17.00 -6.85 0.84
CA LYS A 68 -16.74 -7.90 1.85
C LYS A 68 -15.39 -7.70 2.53
N ALA A 69 -14.37 -7.32 1.76
CA ALA A 69 -13.05 -7.03 2.29
C ALA A 69 -13.07 -5.83 3.25
N ARG A 70 -13.86 -4.79 2.95
CA ARG A 70 -14.08 -3.65 3.84
C ARG A 70 -14.72 -4.07 5.15
N ILE A 71 -15.83 -4.82 5.11
CA ILE A 71 -16.52 -5.30 6.33
C ILE A 71 -15.56 -6.13 7.21
N VAL A 72 -14.82 -7.06 6.62
CA VAL A 72 -13.83 -7.88 7.33
C VAL A 72 -12.73 -7.02 7.96
N LYS A 73 -12.23 -6.02 7.23
CA LYS A 73 -11.24 -5.07 7.73
C LYS A 73 -11.79 -4.26 8.92
N ALA A 74 -13.01 -3.75 8.82
CA ALA A 74 -13.64 -3.01 9.91
C ALA A 74 -13.77 -3.86 11.17
N LYS A 75 -14.26 -5.10 11.05
CA LYS A 75 -14.37 -6.05 12.16
C LYS A 75 -13.02 -6.35 12.80
N GLN A 76 -11.98 -6.53 11.99
CA GLN A 76 -10.63 -6.79 12.49
C GLN A 76 -10.07 -5.59 13.26
N ASP A 77 -10.26 -4.38 12.75
CA ASP A 77 -9.79 -3.17 13.42
C ASP A 77 -10.51 -2.94 14.75
N ILE A 78 -11.83 -3.18 14.81
CA ILE A 78 -12.58 -3.12 16.07
C ILE A 78 -12.05 -4.14 17.08
N ARG A 79 -11.73 -5.37 16.67
CA ARG A 79 -11.09 -6.37 17.55
C ARG A 79 -9.76 -5.87 18.11
N VAL A 80 -8.92 -5.28 17.26
CA VAL A 80 -7.62 -4.72 17.67
C VAL A 80 -7.81 -3.57 18.66
N ILE A 81 -8.68 -2.61 18.35
CA ILE A 81 -8.97 -1.46 19.23
C ILE A 81 -9.51 -1.95 20.58
N LYS A 82 -10.44 -2.90 20.58
CA LYS A 82 -11.00 -3.49 21.81
C LYS A 82 -9.91 -4.11 22.68
N ASN A 83 -9.01 -4.90 22.10
CA ASN A 83 -7.91 -5.52 22.84
C ASN A 83 -7.00 -4.46 23.49
N GLN A 84 -6.75 -3.34 22.81
CA GLN A 84 -5.97 -2.23 23.37
C GLN A 84 -6.71 -1.48 24.48
N LEU A 85 -8.02 -1.32 24.37
CA LEU A 85 -8.86 -0.78 25.44
C LEU A 85 -8.87 -1.69 26.66
N ASP A 86 -8.92 -3.01 26.46
CA ASP A 86 -8.87 -4.00 27.54
C ASP A 86 -7.51 -3.95 28.26
N LEU A 87 -6.41 -3.78 27.52
CA LEU A 87 -5.08 -3.56 28.12
C LEU A 87 -5.01 -2.22 28.85
N TYR A 88 -5.57 -1.14 28.30
CA TYR A 88 -5.68 0.15 28.98
C TYR A 88 -6.39 0.00 30.32
N ARG A 89 -7.52 -0.71 30.33
CA ARG A 89 -8.28 -1.01 31.55
C ARG A 89 -7.49 -1.87 32.52
N LEU A 90 -6.71 -2.83 32.05
CA LEU A 90 -5.88 -3.64 32.91
C LEU A 90 -4.88 -2.79 33.70
N HIS A 91 -4.28 -1.78 33.06
CA HIS A 91 -3.32 -0.90 33.72
C HIS A 91 -3.99 0.20 34.58
N ASN A 92 -5.07 0.81 34.09
CA ASN A 92 -5.68 1.99 34.71
C ASN A 92 -6.95 1.66 35.51
N PHE A 93 -7.33 0.39 35.58
CA PHE A 93 -8.53 -0.15 36.23
C PHE A 93 -9.87 0.35 35.65
N ARG A 94 -9.84 1.11 34.56
CA ARG A 94 -11.01 1.69 33.88
C ARG A 94 -10.74 1.88 32.39
N TYR A 95 -11.78 1.91 31.59
CA TYR A 95 -11.68 2.37 30.20
C TYR A 95 -11.60 3.91 30.13
N PRO A 96 -11.10 4.48 29.03
CA PRO A 96 -11.18 5.92 28.77
C PRO A 96 -12.62 6.42 28.80
N SER A 97 -12.84 7.69 29.15
CA SER A 97 -14.17 8.29 29.03
C SER A 97 -14.51 8.59 27.56
N THR A 98 -15.79 8.80 27.24
CA THR A 98 -16.21 9.22 25.89
C THR A 98 -15.54 10.53 25.46
N GLU A 99 -15.28 11.45 26.39
CA GLU A 99 -14.58 12.72 26.12
C GLU A 99 -13.09 12.52 25.76
N GLN A 100 -12.47 11.50 26.35
CA GLN A 100 -11.09 11.11 26.04
C GLN A 100 -11.00 10.33 24.72
N GLY A 101 -12.06 9.61 24.39
CA GLY A 101 -12.19 8.87 23.14
C GLY A 101 -11.16 7.77 22.97
N LEU A 102 -10.97 7.37 21.72
CA LEU A 102 -9.93 6.42 21.33
C LEU A 102 -8.54 7.06 21.34
N GLU A 103 -8.47 8.40 21.35
CA GLU A 103 -7.24 9.18 21.43
C GLU A 103 -6.42 8.82 22.67
N ALA A 104 -7.06 8.40 23.76
CA ALA A 104 -6.41 7.90 24.98
C ALA A 104 -5.51 6.67 24.75
N LEU A 105 -5.71 5.94 23.65
CA LEU A 105 -4.86 4.80 23.26
C LEU A 105 -3.54 5.24 22.63
N VAL A 106 -3.47 6.45 22.07
CA VAL A 106 -2.29 6.98 21.37
C VAL A 106 -1.60 8.06 22.21
N GLN A 107 -2.37 8.89 22.89
CA GLN A 107 -1.88 10.00 23.70
C GLN A 107 -2.30 9.80 25.15
N LYS A 108 -1.36 10.03 26.07
CA LYS A 108 -1.61 9.91 27.51
C LYS A 108 -2.65 10.93 27.98
N PRO A 109 -3.82 10.50 28.50
CA PRO A 109 -4.77 11.42 29.12
C PRO A 109 -4.28 11.86 30.50
N ALA A 110 -4.77 13.02 30.97
CA ALA A 110 -4.31 13.64 32.22
C ALA A 110 -4.53 12.77 33.47
N ASP A 111 -5.49 11.84 33.41
CA ASP A 111 -5.96 11.04 34.54
C ASP A 111 -5.62 9.54 34.39
N ALA A 112 -4.63 9.18 33.57
CA ALA A 112 -4.10 7.81 33.46
C ALA A 112 -2.73 7.68 34.14
N PRO A 113 -2.68 7.36 35.45
CA PRO A 113 -1.43 7.26 36.19
C PRO A 113 -0.55 6.10 35.72
N HIS A 114 -1.15 5.01 35.23
CA HIS A 114 -0.47 3.79 34.78
C HIS A 114 -0.57 3.63 33.25
N TRP A 115 -0.52 4.74 32.51
CA TRP A 115 -0.48 4.71 31.06
C TRP A 115 0.85 4.11 30.56
N GLN A 116 0.80 3.19 29.60
CA GLN A 116 1.96 2.49 29.06
C GLN A 116 2.88 3.45 28.29
N ASP A 117 4.18 3.48 28.60
CA ASP A 117 5.15 4.27 27.84
C ASP A 117 5.15 3.88 26.35
N GLY A 118 4.94 4.87 25.47
CA GLY A 118 4.79 4.68 24.03
C GLY A 118 3.35 4.45 23.53
N GLY A 119 2.39 4.27 24.45
CA GLY A 119 0.97 4.10 24.15
C GLY A 119 0.54 2.69 23.83
N TYR A 120 -0.76 2.53 23.59
CA TYR A 120 -1.41 1.25 23.26
C TYR A 120 -1.55 1.05 21.75
N LEU A 121 -1.56 2.15 20.99
CA LEU A 121 -1.55 2.16 19.53
C LEU A 121 -0.57 3.22 19.03
N ASP A 122 0.19 2.90 17.98
CA ASP A 122 1.05 3.87 17.29
C ASP A 122 0.23 5.00 16.64
N LYS A 123 -0.94 4.64 16.09
CA LYS A 123 -1.91 5.55 15.49
C LYS A 123 -3.29 4.93 15.49
N LEU A 124 -4.32 5.77 15.51
CA LEU A 124 -5.69 5.31 15.31
C LEU A 124 -5.90 4.90 13.85
N PRO A 125 -6.37 3.67 13.58
CA PRO A 125 -6.81 3.30 12.25
C PRO A 125 -8.07 4.09 11.92
N LYS A 126 -8.25 4.37 10.63
CA LYS A 126 -9.53 4.79 10.07
C LYS A 126 -10.27 3.56 9.60
N ASP A 127 -11.58 3.64 9.61
CA ASP A 127 -12.40 2.59 9.04
C ASP A 127 -12.16 2.46 7.51
N PRO A 128 -12.67 1.39 6.87
CA PRO A 128 -12.45 1.15 5.45
C PRO A 128 -13.02 2.23 4.51
N TRP A 129 -13.87 3.12 5.03
CA TRP A 129 -14.48 4.24 4.31
C TRP A 129 -13.80 5.58 4.63
N GLY A 130 -12.71 5.54 5.41
CA GLY A 130 -11.86 6.69 5.73
C GLY A 130 -12.39 7.56 6.86
N LYS A 131 -13.38 7.08 7.63
CA LYS A 131 -13.95 7.76 8.79
C LYS A 131 -13.28 7.29 10.08
N PRO A 132 -13.27 8.11 11.13
CA PRO A 132 -12.84 7.67 12.46
C PRO A 132 -13.85 6.65 13.04
N TYR A 133 -13.33 5.68 13.80
CA TYR A 133 -14.18 4.83 14.61
C TYR A 133 -14.84 5.63 15.74
N GLN A 134 -16.08 5.28 16.04
CA GLN A 134 -16.85 5.85 17.12
C GLN A 134 -16.62 5.06 18.40
N TYR A 135 -16.68 5.75 19.54
CA TYR A 135 -16.49 5.18 20.86
C TYR A 135 -17.47 5.76 21.87
N LEU A 136 -18.08 4.89 22.67
CA LEU A 136 -18.96 5.28 23.77
C LEU A 136 -18.64 4.48 25.03
N ASN A 137 -18.53 5.19 26.16
CA ASN A 137 -18.41 4.61 27.49
C ASN A 137 -19.18 5.49 28.51
N PRO A 138 -20.30 5.00 29.09
CA PRO A 138 -20.86 3.66 28.94
C PRO A 138 -21.42 3.41 27.53
N GLY A 139 -21.31 2.16 27.05
CA GLY A 139 -21.92 1.72 25.80
C GLY A 139 -23.44 1.53 25.89
N GLN A 140 -24.11 1.53 24.75
CA GLN A 140 -25.53 1.17 24.60
C GLN A 140 -25.71 -0.35 24.43
N HIS A 141 -24.75 -1.03 23.79
CA HIS A 141 -24.81 -2.48 23.53
C HIS A 141 -23.99 -3.32 24.52
N GLY A 142 -23.32 -2.68 25.48
CA GLY A 142 -22.52 -3.35 26.49
C GLY A 142 -21.79 -2.37 27.40
N GLN A 143 -20.67 -2.79 27.98
CA GLN A 143 -19.87 -1.94 28.86
C GLN A 143 -19.28 -0.74 28.11
N LEU A 144 -18.87 -0.96 26.86
CA LEU A 144 -18.40 0.06 25.93
C LEU A 144 -18.83 -0.34 24.52
N ASP A 145 -18.95 0.66 23.66
CA ASP A 145 -19.22 0.48 22.25
C ASP A 145 -18.08 1.05 21.42
N ILE A 146 -17.63 0.30 20.42
CA ILE A 146 -16.66 0.72 19.38
C ILE A 146 -17.25 0.29 18.04
N TYR A 147 -17.47 1.24 17.15
CA TYR A 147 -18.18 0.95 15.90
C TYR A 147 -17.83 1.89 14.75
N SER A 148 -18.17 1.47 13.53
CA SER A 148 -18.15 2.25 12.30
C SER A 148 -19.57 2.30 11.74
N LEU A 149 -19.97 3.47 11.23
CA LEU A 149 -21.29 3.76 10.66
C LEU A 149 -21.41 3.32 9.19
N GLY A 150 -20.65 2.32 8.77
CA GLY A 150 -20.65 1.85 7.38
C GLY A 150 -20.23 2.92 6.34
N ALA A 151 -20.62 2.69 5.08
CA ALA A 151 -20.28 3.57 3.97
C ALA A 151 -21.06 4.89 3.96
N ASP A 152 -22.29 4.89 4.47
CA ASP A 152 -23.21 6.03 4.46
C ASP A 152 -23.00 7.00 5.63
N SER A 153 -22.21 6.60 6.63
CA SER A 153 -21.95 7.38 7.85
C SER A 153 -23.22 7.71 8.63
N GLN A 154 -24.25 6.87 8.54
CA GLN A 154 -25.51 7.02 9.26
C GLN A 154 -25.79 5.79 10.12
N PRO A 155 -26.48 5.94 11.26
CA PRO A 155 -26.88 4.79 12.06
C PRO A 155 -27.85 3.89 11.27
N GLY A 156 -27.67 2.58 11.39
CA GLY A 156 -28.47 1.56 10.71
C GLY A 156 -27.82 1.07 9.43
N GLY A 157 -28.60 1.04 8.33
CA GLY A 157 -28.12 0.63 7.01
C GLY A 157 -28.10 -0.88 6.75
N ASP A 158 -27.98 -1.25 5.48
CA ASP A 158 -27.93 -2.64 5.01
C ASP A 158 -26.63 -2.91 4.24
N GLY A 159 -26.09 -4.12 4.36
CA GLY A 159 -24.89 -4.55 3.62
C GLY A 159 -23.64 -3.76 4.00
N VAL A 160 -23.18 -2.86 3.12
CA VAL A 160 -21.99 -2.02 3.36
C VAL A 160 -22.27 -0.78 4.18
N ASP A 161 -23.55 -0.41 4.27
CA ASP A 161 -24.02 0.73 5.06
C ASP A 161 -24.35 0.29 6.49
N THR A 162 -24.42 -1.02 6.76
CA THR A 162 -24.68 -1.55 8.10
C THR A 162 -23.62 -1.12 9.10
N ASP A 163 -24.07 -0.65 10.26
CA ASP A 163 -23.22 -0.41 11.43
C ASP A 163 -22.43 -1.66 11.84
N ILE A 164 -21.11 -1.52 11.90
CA ILE A 164 -20.21 -2.59 12.34
C ILE A 164 -19.67 -2.20 13.71
N GLY A 165 -20.05 -2.95 14.74
CA GLY A 165 -19.70 -2.67 16.13
C GLY A 165 -19.12 -3.88 16.85
N ASN A 166 -18.58 -3.65 18.05
CA ASN A 166 -18.06 -4.73 18.90
C ASN A 166 -19.13 -5.74 19.36
N TRP A 167 -20.42 -5.45 19.15
CA TRP A 167 -21.53 -6.33 19.48
C TRP A 167 -21.91 -7.32 18.35
N ASN A 168 -21.50 -7.08 17.10
CA ASN A 168 -21.88 -7.89 15.92
C ASN A 168 -20.67 -8.40 15.09
N LEU A 169 -19.52 -8.61 15.75
CA LEU A 169 -18.28 -8.98 15.05
C LEU A 169 -18.29 -10.39 14.42
N ASP A 170 -19.13 -11.28 14.95
CA ASP A 170 -19.14 -12.71 14.58
C ASP A 170 -20.37 -13.11 13.75
N GLU A 171 -21.24 -12.15 13.43
CA GLU A 171 -22.33 -12.29 12.46
C GLU A 171 -21.80 -12.37 11.01
#